data_AF-A0A6V7KQ43-F1
#
_entry.id   AF-A0A6V7KQ43-F1
#
_cell.length_a   1.000
_cell.length_b   1.000
_cell.length_c   1.000
_cell.angle_alpha   90.00
_cell.angle_beta   90.00
_cell.angle_gamma   90.00
#
_symmetry.space_group_name_H-M   'P 1'
#
loop_
_entity.id
_entity.type
_entity.pdbx_description
1 polymer ?
#
loop_
_entity_poly.entity_id
_entity_poly.type
_entity_poly.pdbx_seq_one_letter_code
_entity_poly.pdbx_strand_id
1 'polypeptide(L)' 'QFDVHMMLQFRYRDPRLKFSDIAPQFSQLFGGRSTHDLIWTPTVYVANERSSAIMGNGVKDLLVSIDPTGMVILNT' A
#
# COMPACT_ATOMS: atom_id res chain seq x y z
N GLN A 1 -26.22 9.64 -13.10
CA GLN A 1 -25.20 8.72 -12.57
C GLN A 1 -23.86 9.40 -12.80
N PHE A 2 -23.02 9.52 -11.77
CA PHE A 2 -21.70 10.12 -11.87
C PHE A 2 -20.68 9.00 -11.72
N ASP A 3 -19.76 8.91 -12.68
CA ASP A 3 -18.65 7.96 -12.64
C ASP A 3 -17.39 8.70 -12.22
N VAL A 4 -16.67 8.14 -11.24
CA VAL A 4 -15.48 8.74 -10.64
C VAL A 4 -14.34 7.72 -10.76
N HIS A 5 -13.23 8.15 -11.35
CA HIS A 5 -11.99 7.39 -11.41
C HIS A 5 -10.96 8.04 -10.48
N MET A 6 -10.48 7.31 -9.49
CA MET A 6 -9.52 7.79 -8.50
C MET A 6 -8.37 6.78 -8.37
N MET A 7 -7.16 7.31 -8.20
CA MET A 7 -6.00 6.54 -7.74
C MET A 7 -5.91 6.68 -6.22
N LEU A 8 -5.76 5.56 -5.50
CA LEU A 8 -5.63 5.58 -4.04
C LEU A 8 -4.18 5.25 -3.65
N GLN A 9 -3.57 6.15 -2.88
CA GLN A 9 -2.27 5.93 -2.27
C GLN A 9 -2.39 6.04 -0.76
N PHE A 10 -1.90 5.03 -0.05
CA PHE A 10 -1.80 5.06 1.40
C PHE A 10 -0.37 5.38 1.83
N ARG A 11 -0.24 6.18 2.88
CA ARG A 11 1.03 6.42 3.56
C ARG A 11 0.82 6.34 5.07
N TYR A 12 1.53 5.44 5.72
CA TYR A 12 1.45 5.25 7.17
C TYR A 12 2.80 4.82 7.74
N ARG A 13 2.96 4.99 9.06
CA ARG A 13 4.15 4.53 9.78
C ARG A 13 3.84 3.24 10.53
N ASP A 14 4.62 2.19 10.26
CA ASP A 14 4.63 0.98 11.07
C ASP A 14 6.01 0.82 11.74
N PRO A 15 6.12 1.09 13.05
CA PRO A 15 7.38 0.94 13.78
C PRO A 15 7.99 -0.47 13.72
N ARG A 16 7.17 -1.50 13.48
CA ARG A 16 7.63 -2.91 13.38
C ARG A 16 8.42 -3.17 12.11
N LEU A 17 8.26 -2.33 11.09
CA LEU A 17 8.94 -2.42 9.80
C LEU A 17 10.20 -1.54 9.73
N LYS A 18 10.62 -0.93 10.85
CA LYS A 18 11.86 -0.15 10.92
C LYS A 18 13.07 -1.08 10.72
N PHE A 19 13.96 -0.73 9.80
CA PHE A 19 15.17 -1.53 9.52
C PHE A 19 16.47 -0.72 9.48
N SER A 20 16.46 0.57 9.84
CA SER A 20 17.67 1.42 9.84
C SER A 20 18.84 0.85 10.65
N ASP A 21 18.54 0.13 11.73
CA ASP A 21 19.55 -0.40 12.65
C ASP A 21 20.01 -1.82 12.25
N ILE A 22 19.24 -2.50 11.40
CA ILE A 22 19.47 -3.89 10.99
C ILE A 22 20.17 -3.94 9.62
N ALA A 23 19.75 -3.08 8.70
CA ALA A 23 20.21 -3.09 7.32
C ALA A 23 20.46 -1.64 6.82
N PRO A 24 21.42 -0.92 7.43
CA PRO A 24 21.65 0.52 7.18
C PRO A 24 22.06 0.84 5.73
N GLN A 25 22.54 -0.14 4.98
CA GLN A 25 22.91 -0.02 3.57
C GLN A 25 21.69 0.06 2.63
N PHE A 26 20.50 -0.31 3.10
CA PHE A 26 19.28 -0.22 2.32
C PHE A 26 18.58 1.11 2.62
N SER A 27 18.32 1.90 1.57
CA SER A 27 17.56 3.14 1.68
C SER A 27 16.07 2.94 1.48
N GLN A 28 15.65 1.85 0.84
CA GLN A 28 14.25 1.54 0.57
C GLN A 28 14.09 0.06 0.23
N LEU A 29 12.98 -0.52 0.68
CA LEU A 29 12.54 -1.85 0.28
C LEU A 29 11.34 -1.70 -0.65
N PHE A 30 11.37 -2.39 -1.79
CA PHE A 30 10.28 -2.44 -2.74
C PHE A 30 9.68 -3.84 -2.76
N GLY A 31 8.36 -3.90 -2.80
CA GLY A 31 7.60 -5.13 -2.74
C GLY A 31 6.38 -5.07 -3.63
N GLY A 32 5.91 -6.24 -4.04
CA GLY A 32 4.66 -6.40 -4.76
C GLY A 32 3.58 -7.02 -3.87
N ARG A 33 2.76 -7.87 -4.48
CA ARG A 33 1.70 -8.60 -3.79
C ARG A 33 2.17 -9.46 -2.61
N SER A 34 3.32 -10.13 -2.75
CA SER A 34 3.87 -10.94 -1.66
C SER A 34 4.17 -10.13 -0.41
N THR A 35 4.68 -8.91 -0.56
CA THR A 35 4.93 -7.99 0.56
C THR A 35 3.63 -7.46 1.14
N HIS A 36 2.67 -7.10 0.27
CA HIS A 36 1.34 -6.67 0.69
C HIS A 36 0.65 -7.72 1.58
N ASP A 37 0.73 -9.00 1.22
CA ASP A 37 0.07 -10.08 1.95
C ASP A 37 0.75 -10.43 3.29
N LEU A 38 1.98 -9.95 3.52
CA LEU A 38 2.78 -10.19 4.73
C LEU A 38 2.71 -9.05 5.76
N ILE A 39 2.31 -7.86 5.33
CA ILE A 39 2.24 -6.68 6.19
C ILE A 39 0.79 -6.31 6.45
N TRP A 40 0.55 -5.63 7.57
CA TRP A 40 -0.76 -5.04 7.81
C TRP A 40 -1.04 -3.95 6.77
N THR A 41 -2.23 -3.94 6.17
CA THR A 41 -2.67 -2.88 5.25
C THR A 41 -4.03 -2.31 5.68
N PRO A 42 -4.24 -0.99 5.51
CA PRO A 42 -5.49 -0.36 5.92
C PRO A 42 -6.64 -0.77 5.00
N THR A 43 -7.75 -1.21 5.59
CA THR A 43 -9.01 -1.43 4.87
C THR A 43 -9.81 -0.13 4.81
N VAL A 44 -10.10 0.36 3.60
CA VAL A 44 -10.95 1.54 3.39
C VAL A 44 -12.18 1.14 2.58
N TYR A 45 -13.35 1.65 2.99
CA TYR A 45 -14.62 1.47 2.30
C TYR A 45 -15.26 2.83 2.04
N VAL A 46 -16.03 2.96 0.96
CA VAL A 46 -16.73 4.20 0.62
C VAL A 46 -18.19 4.04 1.03
N ALA A 47 -18.59 4.66 2.14
CA ALA A 47 -19.91 4.45 2.75
C ALA A 47 -21.12 4.75 1.83
N ASN A 48 -20.94 5.57 0.80
CA ASN A 48 -21.99 5.94 -0.16
C ASN A 48 -21.87 5.20 -1.50
N GLU A 49 -21.16 4.06 -1.53
CA GLU A 49 -21.02 3.27 -2.74
C GLU A 49 -22.32 2.54 -3.10
N ARG A 50 -22.89 2.85 -4.27
CA ARG A 50 -24.00 2.07 -4.86
C ARG A 50 -23.50 0.92 -5.72
N SER A 51 -22.31 1.10 -6.31
CA SER A 51 -21.54 0.11 -7.07
C SER A 51 -20.10 0.62 -7.17
N SER A 52 -19.15 -0.14 -6.63
CA SER A 52 -17.72 0.10 -6.81
C SER A 52 -17.13 -1.07 -7.60
N ALA A 53 -16.39 -0.76 -8.66
CA ALA A 53 -15.58 -1.73 -9.38
C ALA A 53 -14.13 -1.26 -9.25
N ILE A 54 -13.31 -2.05 -8.56
CA ILE A 54 -11.85 -1.87 -8.64
C ILE A 54 -11.48 -2.24 -10.07
N MET A 55 -11.05 -1.25 -10.87
CA MET A 55 -10.57 -1.50 -12.23
C MET A 55 -9.30 -2.33 -12.14
N GLY A 56 -9.41 -3.62 -12.46
CA GLY A 56 -8.28 -4.53 -12.40
C GLY A 56 -8.74 -5.92 -12.01
N ASN A 57 -8.90 -6.78 -13.01
CA ASN A 57 -9.07 -8.21 -12.80
C ASN A 57 -7.79 -8.75 -12.13
N GLY A 58 -7.78 -8.77 -10.80
CA GLY A 58 -6.60 -9.02 -9.97
C GLY A 58 -5.70 -7.79 -9.89
N VAL A 59 -5.45 -7.29 -8.68
CA VAL A 59 -4.53 -6.16 -8.43
C VAL A 59 -3.14 -6.52 -8.96
N LYS A 60 -2.84 -6.13 -10.20
CA LYS A 60 -1.61 -6.48 -10.91
C LYS A 60 -0.50 -5.46 -10.65
N ASP A 61 -0.85 -4.28 -10.14
CA ASP A 61 0.04 -3.14 -9.93
C ASP A 61 0.13 -2.72 -8.44
N LEU A 62 0.10 -3.69 -7.51
CA LEU A 62 0.42 -3.39 -6.10
C LEU A 62 1.90 -3.08 -5.99
N LEU A 63 2.22 -1.83 -5.65
CA LEU A 63 3.55 -1.42 -5.27
C LEU A 63 3.56 -1.04 -3.80
N VAL A 64 4.35 -1.79 -3.03
CA VAL A 64 4.67 -1.50 -1.64
C VAL A 64 6.07 -0.92 -1.60
N SER A 65 6.24 0.20 -0.91
CA SER A 65 7.58 0.67 -0.57
C SER A 65 7.71 0.99 0.92
N ILE A 66 8.83 0.59 1.51
CA ILE A 66 9.10 0.73 2.94
C ILE A 66 10.45 1.43 3.10
N ASP A 67 10.48 2.53 3.84
CA ASP A 67 11.71 3.26 4.17
C ASP A 67 12.35 2.75 5.47
N PRO A 68 13.61 3.12 5.78
CA PRO A 68 14.35 2.61 6.93
C PRO A 68 13.72 3.01 8.28
N THR A 69 12.85 4.02 8.28
CA THR A 69 12.16 4.54 9.47
C THR A 69 10.86 3.78 9.79
N GLY A 70 10.46 2.84 8.92
CA GLY A 70 9.22 2.08 8.99
C GLY A 70 8.05 2.76 8.27
N MET A 71 8.32 3.72 7.39
CA MET A 71 7.29 4.41 6.62
C MET A 71 6.90 3.58 5.40
N VAL A 72 5.61 3.28 5.27
CA VAL A 72 5.06 2.46 4.19
C VAL A 72 4.25 3.32 3.24
N ILE A 73 4.46 3.13 1.95
CA ILE A 73 3.64 3.67 0.86
C ILE A 73 3.03 2.49 0.09
N LEU A 74 1.71 2.49 -0.08
CA LEU A 74 0.96 1.51 -0.86
C LEU A 74 0.26 2.22 -2.02
N ASN A 75 0.50 1.77 -3.24
CA ASN A 75 -0.26 2.17 -4.42
C ASN A 75 -1.20 1.03 -4.82
N THR A 76 -2.48 1.35 -4.97
CA THR A 76 -3.54 0.44 -5.38
C THR A 76 -4.38 1.04 -6.50
#